data_AF-A0A536CC50-F1
#
_entry.id   AF-A0A536CC50-F1
#
_cell.length_a   1.000
_cell.length_b   1.000
_cell.length_c   1.000
_cell.angle_alpha   90.00
_cell.angle_beta   90.00
_cell.angle_gamma   90.00
#
_symmetry.space_group_name_H-M   'P 1'
#
loop_
_entity.id
_entity.type
_entity.pdbx_description
1 polymer ?
#
loop_
_entity_poly.entity_id
_entity_poly.type
_entity_poly.pdbx_seq_one_letter_code
_entity_poly.pdbx_strand_id
1 'polypeptide(L)'
;MKPSGIVTLLTDFGLDDAYVGAMKGAILSVYAKAAVVDITHGVRPFAVLQGAFLLDSAWRSFPPGTVHVAVVDPGVGTDRRAIAFNAADHYFVGPDNGLFTFLTAGAALAGVGRPHRAEPLRLPDAWASKVGEAWRAEALHCDHWGNVISNLPIRALARIKQANGMRVRTVETYEDAQPNELVALVGSSGRIEFALREGSAATRLHVAPGETLLVT
;
A
#
# COMPACT_ATOMS: atom_id res chain seq x y z
N MET A 1 -23.73 -8.31 8.85
CA MET A 1 -22.48 -8.44 9.63
C MET A 1 -22.48 -7.38 10.72
N LYS A 2 -21.93 -7.70 11.90
CA LYS A 2 -21.90 -6.77 13.03
C LYS A 2 -20.64 -5.90 12.93
N PRO A 3 -20.73 -4.57 13.11
CA PRO A 3 -19.54 -3.71 13.18
C PRO A 3 -18.62 -4.13 14.32
N SER A 4 -17.31 -4.09 14.11
CA SER A 4 -16.31 -4.39 15.15
C SER A 4 -16.19 -3.27 16.19
N GLY A 5 -16.65 -2.07 15.84
CA GLY A 5 -16.43 -0.84 16.63
C GLY A 5 -15.06 -0.20 16.39
N ILE A 6 -14.24 -0.75 15.50
CA ILE A 6 -12.93 -0.23 15.14
C ILE A 6 -13.03 0.62 13.86
N VAL A 7 -12.41 1.79 13.89
CA VAL A 7 -12.19 2.64 12.71
C VAL A 7 -10.70 2.85 12.54
N THR A 8 -10.11 2.41 11.42
CA THR A 8 -8.70 2.64 11.16
C THR A 8 -8.49 3.87 10.28
N LEU A 9 -7.38 4.59 10.47
CA LEU A 9 -7.02 5.75 9.65
C LEU A 9 -5.72 5.53 8.88
N LEU A 10 -5.71 5.85 7.59
CA LEU A 10 -4.49 5.97 6.77
C LEU A 10 -4.53 7.27 5.98
N THR A 11 -3.53 8.15 6.12
CA THR A 11 -3.48 9.41 5.35
C THR A 11 -2.06 9.83 4.96
N ASP A 12 -1.97 10.84 4.08
CA ASP A 12 -0.74 11.57 3.74
C ASP A 12 -0.63 12.93 4.44
N PHE A 13 -1.35 13.13 5.55
CA PHE A 13 -1.44 14.42 6.24
C PHE A 13 -0.25 14.71 7.17
N GLY A 14 0.57 13.71 7.48
CA GLY A 14 1.55 13.81 8.56
C GLY A 14 0.88 13.94 9.94
N LEU A 15 1.70 14.24 10.94
CA LEU A 15 1.27 14.44 12.33
C LEU A 15 1.59 15.85 12.85
N ASP A 16 2.16 16.72 12.01
CA ASP A 16 2.56 18.06 12.40
C ASP A 16 1.35 19.02 12.48
N ASP A 17 0.29 18.74 11.71
CA ASP A 17 -0.93 19.56 11.62
C ASP A 17 -2.12 18.94 12.37
N ALA A 18 -3.15 19.76 12.63
CA ALA A 18 -4.34 19.36 13.39
C ALA A 18 -5.31 18.41 12.65
N TYR A 19 -5.10 18.14 11.35
CA TYR A 19 -6.09 17.45 10.50
C TYR A 19 -6.43 16.04 10.98
N VAL A 20 -5.43 15.26 11.41
CA VAL A 20 -5.65 13.91 11.96
C VAL A 20 -6.50 13.99 13.24
N GLY A 21 -6.22 14.96 14.11
CA GLY A 21 -7.01 15.21 15.31
C GLY A 21 -8.46 15.56 14.98
N ALA A 22 -8.68 16.42 13.99
CA ALA A 22 -10.02 16.80 13.53
C ALA A 22 -10.80 15.60 12.97
N MET A 23 -10.16 14.72 12.19
CA MET A 23 -10.78 13.48 11.69
C MET A 23 -11.22 12.57 12.83
N LYS A 24 -10.36 12.37 13.83
CA LYS A 24 -10.69 11.55 15.02
C LYS A 24 -11.86 12.17 15.79
N GLY A 25 -11.86 13.48 15.98
CA GLY A 25 -12.97 14.21 16.61
C GLY A 25 -14.29 14.05 15.86
N ALA A 26 -14.27 14.11 14.52
CA ALA A 26 -15.44 13.88 13.69
C ALA A 26 -16.00 12.45 13.84
N ILE A 27 -15.12 11.44 13.83
CA ILE A 27 -15.51 10.04 14.04
C ILE A 27 -16.16 9.85 15.42
N LEU A 28 -15.51 10.35 16.48
CA LEU A 28 -15.98 10.21 17.85
C LEU A 28 -17.26 11.01 18.12
N SER A 29 -17.51 12.08 17.38
CA SER A 29 -18.76 12.84 17.47
C SER A 29 -19.97 12.06 16.91
N VAL A 30 -19.73 11.21 15.91
CA VAL A 30 -20.77 10.32 15.34
C VAL A 30 -20.91 9.05 16.20
N TYR A 31 -19.80 8.46 16.62
CA TYR A 31 -19.79 7.25 17.44
C TYR A 31 -18.71 7.32 18.53
N ALA A 32 -19.09 7.82 19.70
CA ALA A 32 -18.17 8.05 20.82
C ALA A 32 -17.50 6.79 21.39
N LYS A 33 -18.01 5.59 21.04
CA LYS A 33 -17.43 4.30 21.46
C LYS A 33 -16.50 3.69 20.41
N ALA A 34 -16.18 4.41 19.33
CA ALA A 34 -15.24 3.91 18.32
C ALA A 34 -13.84 3.73 18.92
N ALA A 35 -13.21 2.59 18.65
CA ALA A 35 -11.78 2.45 18.79
C ALA A 35 -11.12 2.98 17.51
N VAL A 36 -10.50 4.17 17.57
CA VAL A 36 -9.82 4.76 16.42
C VAL A 36 -8.35 4.37 16.43
N VAL A 37 -7.89 3.70 15.37
CA VAL A 37 -6.53 3.16 15.26
C VAL A 37 -5.84 3.72 14.01
N ASP A 38 -4.69 4.35 14.17
CA ASP A 38 -3.94 4.83 13.00
C ASP A 38 -3.15 3.65 12.41
N ILE A 39 -3.35 3.39 11.11
CA ILE A 39 -2.43 2.53 10.34
C ILE A 39 -1.14 3.33 10.12
N THR A 40 -1.26 4.52 9.53
CA THR A 40 -0.16 5.48 9.39
C THR A 40 -0.68 6.81 8.84
N HIS A 41 -0.04 7.90 9.22
CA HIS A 41 -0.21 9.22 8.59
C HIS A 41 1.03 9.67 7.83
N GLY A 42 2.01 8.76 7.68
CA GLY A 42 3.29 8.98 7.03
C GLY A 42 3.31 8.51 5.57
N VAL A 43 2.16 8.37 4.92
CA VAL A 43 2.15 8.21 3.46
C VAL A 43 2.75 9.49 2.87
N ARG A 44 3.61 9.37 1.85
CA ARG A 44 4.16 10.56 1.21
C ARG A 44 3.03 11.38 0.59
N PRO A 45 3.14 12.72 0.59
CA PRO A 45 2.15 13.58 -0.02
C PRO A 45 1.81 13.10 -1.44
N PHE A 46 0.52 12.93 -1.69
CA PHE A 46 -0.05 12.58 -3.00
C PHE A 46 0.28 11.15 -3.51
N ALA A 47 0.98 10.32 -2.74
CA ALA A 47 1.44 9.01 -3.17
C ALA A 47 0.33 7.94 -3.05
N VAL A 48 -0.69 8.03 -3.91
CA VAL A 48 -1.88 7.14 -3.88
C VAL A 48 -1.51 5.65 -3.94
N LEU A 49 -0.53 5.27 -4.79
CA LEU A 49 -0.14 3.88 -4.93
C LEU A 49 0.59 3.34 -3.68
N GLN A 50 1.39 4.17 -3.02
CA GLN A 50 1.99 3.84 -1.72
C GLN A 50 0.90 3.68 -0.64
N GLY A 51 -0.08 4.59 -0.59
CA GLY A 51 -1.22 4.47 0.32
C GLY A 51 -2.02 3.20 0.09
N ALA A 52 -2.23 2.82 -1.18
CA ALA A 52 -2.91 1.58 -1.55
C ALA A 52 -2.16 0.34 -1.05
N PHE A 53 -0.83 0.33 -1.20
CA PHE A 53 0.04 -0.74 -0.69
C PHE A 53 0.00 -0.84 0.84
N LEU A 54 0.13 0.27 1.55
CA LEU A 54 0.16 0.30 3.02
C LEU A 54 -1.20 -0.11 3.60
N LEU A 55 -2.30 0.30 2.98
CA LEU A 55 -3.63 -0.17 3.33
C LEU A 55 -3.73 -1.69 3.15
N ASP A 56 -3.39 -2.20 1.95
CA ASP A 56 -3.41 -3.63 1.59
C ASP A 56 -2.58 -4.49 2.57
N SER A 57 -1.47 -3.93 3.08
CA SER A 57 -0.56 -4.62 4.01
C SER A 57 -1.11 -4.71 5.43
N ALA A 58 -2.03 -3.84 5.84
CA ALA A 58 -2.45 -3.73 7.25
C ALA A 58 -3.88 -4.22 7.52
N TRP A 59 -4.82 -4.03 6.59
CA TRP A 59 -6.25 -4.19 6.90
C TRP A 59 -6.64 -5.61 7.34
N ARG A 60 -5.96 -6.65 6.80
CA ARG A 60 -6.22 -8.07 7.11
C ARG A 60 -5.90 -8.45 8.56
N SER A 61 -5.13 -7.63 9.26
CA SER A 61 -4.77 -7.84 10.66
C SER A 61 -5.87 -7.37 11.63
N PHE A 62 -6.91 -6.70 11.13
CA PHE A 62 -8.04 -6.24 11.92
C PHE A 62 -9.19 -7.25 11.87
N PRO A 63 -10.06 -7.30 12.90
CA PRO A 63 -11.20 -8.20 12.90
C PRO A 63 -12.26 -7.81 11.84
N PRO A 64 -13.04 -8.78 11.34
CA PRO A 64 -14.21 -8.51 10.50
C PRO A 64 -15.15 -7.46 11.11
N GLY A 65 -15.77 -6.66 10.24
CA GLY A 65 -16.65 -5.54 10.59
C GLY A 65 -15.91 -4.23 10.88
N THR A 66 -14.58 -4.19 10.71
CA THR A 66 -13.77 -2.98 10.85
C THR A 66 -14.00 -2.00 9.69
N VAL A 67 -14.01 -0.70 10.00
CA VAL A 67 -14.10 0.37 9.00
C VAL A 67 -12.71 0.94 8.76
N HIS A 68 -12.19 0.82 7.54
CA HIS A 68 -10.93 1.40 7.12
C HIS A 68 -11.19 2.71 6.38
N VAL A 69 -10.82 3.84 6.99
CA VAL A 69 -10.86 5.16 6.36
C VAL A 69 -9.47 5.48 5.85
N ALA A 70 -9.33 5.65 4.54
CA ALA A 70 -8.07 5.95 3.88
C ALA A 70 -8.21 7.20 3.02
N VAL A 71 -7.34 8.20 3.22
CA VAL A 71 -7.37 9.49 2.53
C VAL A 71 -5.96 9.86 2.09
N VAL A 72 -5.64 9.57 0.83
CA VAL A 72 -4.47 10.10 0.13
C VAL A 72 -5.00 10.73 -1.14
N ASP A 73 -4.96 12.05 -1.18
CA ASP A 73 -5.88 12.81 -2.01
C ASP A 73 -5.23 14.07 -2.63
N PRO A 74 -4.59 13.93 -3.81
CA PRO A 74 -4.13 15.09 -4.57
C PRO A 74 -5.25 15.89 -5.26
N GLY A 75 -6.47 15.36 -5.33
CA GLY A 75 -7.59 15.97 -6.05
C GLY A 75 -8.62 16.62 -5.13
N VAL A 76 -8.22 17.00 -3.91
CA VAL A 76 -9.13 17.64 -2.96
C VAL A 76 -9.73 18.92 -3.56
N GLY A 77 -11.03 19.15 -3.33
CA GLY A 77 -11.75 20.30 -3.91
C GLY A 77 -12.23 20.14 -5.36
N THR A 78 -12.05 18.96 -5.97
CA THR A 78 -12.61 18.62 -7.29
C THR A 78 -13.92 17.81 -7.16
N ASP A 79 -14.58 17.50 -8.28
CA ASP A 79 -15.78 16.64 -8.34
C ASP A 79 -15.52 15.15 -8.01
N ARG A 80 -14.34 14.82 -7.49
CA ARG A 80 -13.97 13.43 -7.21
C ARG A 80 -14.86 12.85 -6.11
N ARG A 81 -15.38 11.66 -6.42
CA ARG A 81 -16.33 10.96 -5.57
C ARG A 81 -15.63 10.43 -4.31
N ALA A 82 -16.31 10.54 -3.19
CA ALA A 82 -16.06 9.67 -2.05
C ALA A 82 -16.79 8.34 -2.28
N ILE A 83 -16.12 7.22 -2.01
CA ILE A 83 -16.68 5.88 -2.13
C ILE A 83 -16.64 5.16 -0.79
N ALA A 84 -17.67 4.34 -0.57
CA ALA A 84 -17.75 3.42 0.55
C ALA A 84 -18.26 2.07 0.06
N PHE A 85 -17.58 0.99 0.43
CA PHE A 85 -17.95 -0.36 0.03
C PHE A 85 -17.56 -1.38 1.11
N ASN A 86 -18.16 -2.56 1.03
CA ASN A 86 -17.80 -3.72 1.82
C ASN A 86 -17.02 -4.71 0.93
N ALA A 87 -15.96 -5.29 1.49
CA ALA A 87 -15.17 -6.34 0.85
C ALA A 87 -14.54 -7.23 1.93
N ALA A 88 -14.56 -8.55 1.71
CA ALA A 88 -13.94 -9.54 2.60
C ALA A 88 -14.27 -9.36 4.09
N ASP A 89 -15.54 -9.07 4.39
CA ASP A 89 -16.05 -8.77 5.73
C ASP A 89 -15.54 -7.47 6.39
N HIS A 90 -15.01 -6.52 5.61
CA HIS A 90 -14.57 -5.20 6.10
C HIS A 90 -15.26 -4.07 5.35
N TYR A 91 -15.24 -2.86 5.90
CA TYR A 91 -15.73 -1.66 5.24
C TYR A 91 -14.56 -0.76 4.86
N PHE A 92 -14.62 -0.16 3.67
CA PHE A 92 -13.59 0.74 3.15
C PHE A 92 -14.23 2.06 2.76
N VAL A 93 -13.61 3.17 3.14
CA VAL A 93 -14.11 4.53 2.89
C VAL A 93 -12.94 5.42 2.46
N GLY A 94 -13.10 6.15 1.36
CA GLY A 94 -12.06 7.07 0.87
C GLY A 94 -12.36 7.64 -0.50
N PRO A 95 -11.40 8.35 -1.11
CA PRO A 95 -11.55 8.92 -2.43
C PRO A 95 -11.53 7.86 -3.54
N ASP A 96 -12.29 8.10 -4.60
CA ASP A 96 -12.31 7.28 -5.80
C ASP A 96 -11.17 7.67 -6.76
N ASN A 97 -9.93 7.43 -6.34
CA ASN A 97 -8.70 7.72 -7.11
C ASN A 97 -7.78 6.50 -7.26
N GLY A 98 -8.28 5.30 -6.96
CA GLY A 98 -7.49 4.07 -7.05
C GLY A 98 -6.71 3.71 -5.79
N LEU A 99 -6.93 4.42 -4.66
CA LEU A 99 -6.38 4.04 -3.34
C LEU A 99 -6.76 2.60 -2.92
N PHE A 100 -7.84 2.05 -3.45
CA PHE A 100 -8.29 0.69 -3.17
C PHE A 100 -7.90 -0.34 -4.24
N THR A 101 -7.01 -0.01 -5.18
CA THR A 101 -6.68 -0.84 -6.36
C THR A 101 -6.28 -2.28 -6.01
N PHE A 102 -5.43 -2.48 -4.99
CA PHE A 102 -4.98 -3.82 -4.61
C PHE A 102 -6.07 -4.66 -3.92
N LEU A 103 -7.07 -4.02 -3.33
CA LEU A 103 -8.20 -4.68 -2.68
C LEU A 103 -9.24 -5.14 -3.72
N THR A 104 -9.55 -4.26 -4.67
CA THR A 104 -10.58 -4.50 -5.70
C THR A 104 -10.11 -5.46 -6.80
N ALA A 105 -8.83 -5.81 -6.84
CA ALA A 105 -8.30 -6.79 -7.78
C ALA A 105 -8.71 -8.26 -7.48
N GLY A 106 -9.19 -8.56 -6.27
CA GLY A 106 -9.51 -9.94 -5.86
C GLY A 106 -10.72 -10.14 -4.95
N ALA A 107 -11.41 -9.07 -4.53
CA ALA A 107 -12.55 -9.17 -3.62
C ALA A 107 -13.88 -8.86 -4.32
N ALA A 108 -14.93 -9.63 -4.02
CA ALA A 108 -16.29 -9.26 -4.35
C ALA A 108 -16.68 -8.00 -3.56
N LEU A 109 -17.12 -6.97 -4.28
CA LEU A 109 -17.52 -5.70 -3.68
C LEU A 109 -19.03 -5.68 -3.44
N ALA A 110 -19.43 -5.34 -2.22
CA ALA A 110 -20.81 -5.07 -1.89
C ALA A 110 -20.98 -3.57 -1.58
N GLY A 111 -22.01 -2.95 -2.13
CA GLY A 111 -22.30 -1.53 -1.88
C GLY A 111 -22.67 -1.25 -0.43
N VAL A 112 -22.30 -0.07 0.06
CA VAL A 112 -22.76 0.45 1.35
C VAL A 112 -23.68 1.65 1.08
N GLY A 113 -24.89 1.63 1.64
CA GLY A 113 -25.86 2.69 1.45
C GLY A 113 -26.49 2.70 0.06
N ARG A 114 -26.66 3.89 -0.54
CA ARG A 114 -27.27 4.02 -1.89
C ARG A 114 -26.29 3.49 -2.94
N PRO A 115 -26.66 2.44 -3.70
CA PRO A 115 -25.74 1.84 -4.66
C PRO A 115 -25.40 2.82 -5.79
N HIS A 116 -24.11 3.01 -6.04
CA HIS A 116 -23.63 3.64 -7.27
C HIS A 116 -23.23 2.53 -8.25
N ARG A 117 -23.70 2.62 -9.51
CA ARG A 117 -23.45 1.57 -10.53
C ARG A 117 -22.01 1.53 -11.07
N ALA A 118 -21.15 2.46 -10.66
CA ALA A 118 -19.83 2.57 -11.24
C ALA A 118 -18.85 1.77 -10.37
N GLU A 119 -17.99 0.99 -11.01
CA GLU A 119 -16.89 0.33 -10.31
C GLU A 119 -15.93 1.39 -9.74
N PRO A 120 -15.31 1.12 -8.57
CA PRO A 120 -14.21 1.94 -8.07
C PRO A 120 -13.08 2.03 -9.09
N LEU A 121 -12.44 3.20 -9.19
CA LEU A 121 -11.28 3.41 -10.02
C LEU A 121 -10.15 2.45 -9.61
N ARG A 122 -9.44 1.91 -10.60
CA ARG A 122 -8.21 1.14 -10.42
C ARG A 122 -7.06 1.84 -11.13
N LEU A 123 -5.91 1.93 -10.48
CA LEU A 123 -4.69 2.49 -11.06
C LEU A 123 -4.18 1.53 -12.15
N PRO A 124 -4.08 1.96 -13.42
CA PRO A 124 -3.65 1.09 -14.51
C PRO A 124 -2.18 0.65 -14.35
N ASP A 125 -1.35 1.51 -13.78
CA ASP A 125 0.08 1.28 -13.56
C ASP A 125 0.39 0.78 -12.14
N ALA A 126 -0.60 0.22 -11.45
CA ALA A 126 -0.41 -0.36 -10.11
C ALA A 126 0.57 -1.53 -10.09
N TRP A 127 0.81 -2.16 -11.24
CA TRP A 127 1.70 -3.29 -11.41
C TRP A 127 2.82 -2.97 -12.40
N ALA A 128 3.99 -3.54 -12.15
CA ALA A 128 5.15 -3.39 -13.03
C ALA A 128 4.82 -3.80 -14.48
N SER A 129 5.39 -3.07 -15.45
CA SER A 129 5.24 -3.35 -16.87
C SER A 129 6.52 -3.94 -17.48
N LYS A 130 6.38 -4.75 -18.52
CA LYS A 130 7.52 -5.29 -19.29
C LYS A 130 8.06 -4.22 -20.26
N VAL A 131 9.38 -4.07 -20.31
CA VAL A 131 10.10 -3.23 -21.27
C VAL A 131 11.21 -4.07 -21.89
N GLY A 132 10.92 -4.67 -23.05
CA GLY A 132 11.76 -5.73 -23.63
C GLY A 132 11.84 -6.93 -22.68
N GLU A 133 13.06 -7.38 -22.36
CA GLU A 133 13.27 -8.45 -21.37
C GLU A 133 13.15 -7.97 -19.91
N ALA A 134 13.29 -6.67 -19.67
CA ALA A 134 13.25 -6.06 -18.34
C ALA A 134 11.83 -5.79 -17.84
N TRP A 135 11.70 -5.51 -16.54
CA TRP A 135 10.55 -4.95 -15.88
C TRP A 135 10.83 -3.49 -15.49
N ARG A 136 9.86 -2.63 -15.75
CA ARG A 136 9.76 -1.30 -15.15
C ARG A 136 8.79 -1.39 -13.97
N ALA A 137 9.33 -1.49 -12.77
CA ALA A 137 8.59 -1.51 -11.52
C ALA A 137 8.67 -0.16 -10.82
N GLU A 138 7.87 0.01 -9.77
CA GLU A 138 7.93 1.12 -8.82
C GLU A 138 8.31 0.59 -7.44
N ALA A 139 9.19 1.32 -6.74
CA ALA A 139 9.42 1.13 -5.31
C ALA A 139 8.22 1.65 -4.51
N LEU A 140 7.23 0.80 -4.23
CA LEU A 140 6.00 1.17 -3.49
C LEU A 140 6.32 1.81 -2.13
N HIS A 141 7.29 1.24 -1.43
CA HIS A 141 7.71 1.69 -0.11
C HIS A 141 9.15 1.25 0.15
N CYS A 142 9.87 2.04 0.93
CA CYS A 142 11.12 1.62 1.53
C CYS A 142 10.89 1.57 3.04
N ASP A 143 11.07 0.39 3.64
CA ASP A 143 10.82 0.23 5.06
C ASP A 143 11.90 0.91 5.92
N HIS A 144 11.73 0.85 7.24
CA HIS A 144 12.66 1.48 8.18
C HIS A 144 14.08 0.91 8.12
N TRP A 145 14.25 -0.33 7.67
CA TRP A 145 15.55 -0.98 7.52
C TRP A 145 16.20 -0.68 6.16
N GLY A 146 15.45 -0.07 5.24
CA GLY A 146 15.91 0.28 3.91
C GLY A 146 15.66 -0.81 2.87
N ASN A 147 14.80 -1.79 3.16
CA ASN A 147 14.34 -2.73 2.15
C ASN A 147 13.40 -2.03 1.17
N VAL A 148 13.41 -2.43 -0.09
CA VAL A 148 12.61 -1.84 -1.16
C VAL A 148 11.48 -2.79 -1.53
N ILE A 149 10.25 -2.42 -1.18
CA ILE A 149 9.05 -3.18 -1.54
C ILE A 149 8.58 -2.70 -2.92
N SER A 150 8.41 -3.63 -3.86
CA SER A 150 8.09 -3.33 -5.25
C SER A 150 6.68 -3.75 -5.66
N ASN A 151 6.19 -3.17 -6.76
CA ASN A 151 4.97 -3.62 -7.42
C ASN A 151 5.19 -4.71 -8.48
N LEU A 152 6.31 -5.45 -8.40
CA LEU A 152 6.52 -6.60 -9.27
C LEU A 152 5.54 -7.72 -8.94
N PRO A 153 5.02 -8.45 -9.96
CA PRO A 153 4.23 -9.64 -9.70
C PRO A 153 5.14 -10.75 -9.15
N ILE A 154 4.69 -11.52 -8.16
CA ILE A 154 5.49 -12.55 -7.47
C ILE A 154 6.13 -13.55 -8.46
N ARG A 155 5.42 -13.90 -9.55
CA ARG A 155 5.94 -14.76 -10.63
C ARG A 155 7.22 -14.24 -11.31
N ALA A 156 7.55 -12.96 -11.15
CA ALA A 156 8.79 -12.39 -11.66
C ALA A 156 9.99 -12.81 -10.82
N LEU A 157 9.81 -13.17 -9.54
CA LEU A 157 10.89 -13.41 -8.58
C LEU A 157 11.94 -14.37 -9.15
N ALA A 158 11.54 -15.55 -9.61
CA ALA A 158 12.45 -16.58 -10.13
C ALA A 158 13.27 -16.13 -11.37
N ARG A 159 12.93 -15.00 -11.99
CA ARG A 159 13.62 -14.46 -13.17
C ARG A 159 14.48 -13.25 -12.84
N ILE A 160 14.44 -12.73 -11.62
CA ILE A 160 15.24 -11.58 -11.18
C ILE A 160 16.70 -12.00 -11.09
N LYS A 161 17.55 -11.25 -11.79
CA LYS A 161 19.01 -11.35 -11.80
C LYS A 161 19.64 -10.02 -11.40
N GLN A 162 18.99 -8.90 -11.75
CA GLN A 162 19.48 -7.57 -11.42
C GLN A 162 18.34 -6.61 -11.09
N ALA A 163 18.65 -5.59 -10.28
CA ALA A 163 17.82 -4.42 -10.08
C ALA A 163 18.69 -3.16 -10.13
N ASN A 164 18.29 -2.16 -10.91
CA ASN A 164 19.07 -0.95 -11.22
C ASN A 164 20.54 -1.24 -11.56
N GLY A 165 20.79 -2.30 -12.34
CA GLY A 165 22.14 -2.74 -12.75
C GLY A 165 22.96 -3.45 -11.67
N MET A 166 22.43 -3.60 -10.45
CA MET A 166 23.06 -4.34 -9.37
C MET A 166 22.63 -5.79 -9.40
N ARG A 167 23.59 -6.71 -9.21
CA ARG A 167 23.28 -8.15 -9.10
C ARG A 167 22.40 -8.41 -7.89
N VAL A 168 21.36 -9.21 -8.09
CA VAL A 168 20.41 -9.64 -7.06
C VAL A 168 20.33 -11.16 -7.08
N ARG A 169 20.38 -11.80 -5.91
CA ARG A 169 20.05 -13.22 -5.77
C ARG A 169 18.66 -13.38 -5.17
N THR A 170 17.90 -14.36 -5.65
CA THR A 170 16.62 -14.70 -5.06
C THR A 170 16.80 -15.62 -3.86
N VAL A 171 16.10 -15.34 -2.78
CA VAL A 171 16.15 -16.10 -1.53
C VAL A 171 14.76 -16.36 -0.98
N GLU A 172 14.63 -17.35 -0.09
CA GLU A 172 13.38 -17.63 0.60
C GLU A 172 13.24 -16.72 1.84
N THR A 173 14.34 -16.55 2.58
CA THR A 173 14.39 -15.75 3.80
C THR A 173 15.58 -14.79 3.81
N TYR A 174 15.53 -13.79 4.69
CA TYR A 174 16.65 -12.88 4.93
C TYR A 174 17.93 -13.60 5.38
N GLU A 175 17.80 -14.72 6.09
CA GLU A 175 18.93 -15.46 6.67
C GLU A 175 19.76 -16.17 5.61
N ASP A 176 19.17 -16.45 4.45
CA ASP A 176 19.87 -17.06 3.32
C ASP A 176 20.91 -16.12 2.70
N ALA A 177 20.84 -14.81 2.97
CA ALA A 177 21.75 -13.80 2.42
C ALA A 177 23.11 -13.80 3.11
N GLN A 178 24.19 -13.66 2.34
CA GLN A 178 25.53 -13.39 2.87
C GLN A 178 25.65 -11.93 3.33
N PRO A 179 26.57 -11.59 4.25
CA PRO A 179 26.82 -10.20 4.63
C PRO A 179 27.09 -9.32 3.40
N ASN A 180 26.47 -8.14 3.33
CA ASN A 180 26.50 -7.22 2.19
C ASN A 180 25.94 -7.77 0.87
N GLU A 181 25.19 -8.87 0.90
CA GLU A 181 24.52 -9.42 -0.28
C GLU A 181 23.16 -8.75 -0.50
N LEU A 182 22.94 -8.26 -1.72
CA LEU A 182 21.65 -7.76 -2.18
C LEU A 182 20.80 -8.93 -2.68
N VAL A 183 19.64 -9.12 -2.07
CA VAL A 183 18.73 -10.23 -2.35
C VAL A 183 17.32 -9.74 -2.68
N ALA A 184 16.54 -10.59 -3.34
CA ALA A 184 15.12 -10.42 -3.54
C ALA A 184 14.35 -11.61 -2.96
N LEU A 185 13.24 -11.35 -2.29
CA LEU A 185 12.38 -12.35 -1.67
C LEU A 185 10.92 -11.91 -1.68
N VAL A 186 10.01 -12.79 -1.28
CA VAL A 186 8.63 -12.39 -0.97
C VAL A 186 8.53 -12.02 0.50
N GLY A 187 8.27 -10.75 0.79
CA GLY A 187 8.12 -10.25 2.15
C GLY A 187 6.76 -10.61 2.76
N SER A 188 6.56 -10.28 4.04
CA SER A 188 5.30 -10.50 4.77
C SER A 188 4.10 -9.78 4.18
N SER A 189 4.33 -8.71 3.42
CA SER A 189 3.31 -7.99 2.64
C SER A 189 2.82 -8.77 1.41
N GLY A 190 3.40 -9.93 1.11
CA GLY A 190 3.13 -10.70 -0.10
C GLY A 190 3.67 -10.04 -1.37
N ARG A 191 4.61 -9.09 -1.25
CA ARG A 191 5.25 -8.40 -2.37
C ARG A 191 6.69 -8.83 -2.52
N ILE A 192 7.22 -8.66 -3.73
CA ILE A 192 8.66 -8.80 -3.94
C ILE A 192 9.36 -7.62 -3.28
N GLU A 193 10.27 -7.95 -2.39
CA GLU A 193 11.08 -7.05 -1.59
C GLU A 193 12.56 -7.26 -1.93
N PHE A 194 13.30 -6.16 -2.07
CA PHE A 194 14.75 -6.18 -2.22
C PHE A 194 15.39 -5.77 -0.89
N ALA A 195 16.30 -6.60 -0.40
CA ALA A 195 16.92 -6.43 0.90
C ALA A 195 18.44 -6.52 0.80
N LEU A 196 19.16 -5.79 1.64
CA LEU A 196 20.61 -5.84 1.75
C LEU A 196 20.98 -6.29 3.16
N ARG A 197 21.63 -7.43 3.29
CA ARG A 197 22.08 -7.86 4.62
C ARG A 197 23.14 -6.89 5.15
N GLU A 198 22.93 -6.40 6.37
CA GLU A 198 23.79 -5.39 7.04
C GLU A 198 23.85 -4.03 6.32
N GLY A 199 22.81 -3.67 5.58
CA GLY A 199 22.72 -2.34 4.96
C GLY A 199 21.33 -2.00 4.44
N SER A 200 21.25 -0.94 3.63
CA SER A 200 20.01 -0.48 3.00
C SER A 200 19.98 -0.83 1.52
N ALA A 201 18.99 -1.61 1.09
CA ALA A 201 18.77 -1.90 -0.31
C ALA A 201 18.40 -0.64 -1.10
N ALA A 202 17.60 0.25 -0.51
CA ALA A 202 17.23 1.53 -1.11
C ALA A 202 18.46 2.39 -1.45
N THR A 203 19.42 2.47 -0.52
CA THR A 203 20.70 3.16 -0.76
C THR A 203 21.53 2.45 -1.83
N ARG A 204 21.62 1.11 -1.77
CA ARG A 204 22.42 0.31 -2.72
C ARG A 204 21.89 0.34 -4.16
N LEU A 205 20.57 0.44 -4.30
CA LEU A 205 19.84 0.50 -5.56
C LEU A 205 19.62 1.93 -6.07
N HIS A 206 19.98 2.93 -5.26
CA HIS A 206 19.73 4.35 -5.54
C HIS A 206 18.27 4.63 -5.91
N VAL A 207 17.35 4.16 -5.07
CA VAL A 207 15.91 4.26 -5.31
C VAL A 207 15.18 4.74 -4.05
N ALA A 208 14.35 5.76 -4.21
CA ALA A 208 13.39 6.21 -3.20
C ALA A 208 12.00 5.63 -3.47
N PRO A 209 11.08 5.65 -2.49
CA PRO A 209 9.70 5.28 -2.74
C PRO A 209 9.11 6.08 -3.93
N GLY A 210 8.23 5.48 -4.72
CA GLY A 210 7.62 6.06 -5.93
C GLY A 210 8.54 6.17 -7.15
N GLU A 211 9.84 5.90 -7.00
CA GLU A 211 10.75 5.92 -8.13
C GLU A 211 10.72 4.61 -8.91
N THR A 212 11.13 4.69 -10.17
CA THR A 212 11.23 3.54 -11.05
C THR A 212 12.37 2.62 -10.60
N LEU A 213 12.07 1.33 -10.50
CA LEU A 213 13.02 0.25 -10.29
C LEU A 213 13.09 -0.61 -11.57
N LEU A 214 14.24 -0.62 -12.25
CA LEU A 214 14.45 -1.43 -13.44
C LEU A 214 15.00 -2.80 -13.06
N VAL A 215 14.30 -3.87 -13.44
CA VAL A 215 14.61 -5.23 -12.98
C VAL A 215 14.74 -6.18 -14.18
N THR A 216 15.82 -6.95 -14.25
CA THR A 216 16.10 -7.92 -15.33
C THR A 216 16.38 -9.31 -14.78
#